data_AF-A0AAN7XBN5-F1
#
_entry.id   AF-A0AAN7XBN5-F1
#
_cell.length_a   1.000
_cell.length_b   1.000
_cell.length_c   1.000
_cell.angle_alpha   90.00
_cell.angle_beta   90.00
_cell.angle_gamma   90.00
#
_symmetry.space_group_name_H-M   'P 1'
#
loop_
_entity.id
_entity.type
_entity.pdbx_description
1 polymer ?
#
loop_
_entity_poly.entity_id
_entity_poly.type
_entity_poly.pdbx_seq_one_letter_code
_entity_poly.pdbx_strand_id
1 'polypeptide(L)'
;MCLFRHRRSKIAPSRPQQKVYGPPPPTREEECAKANDLIEILKSFGCFESNVELRHREHVVQRLQSLFREWLVEMCREKNFPDIIPERVGGKLVPFGSHHLGVASKGADIDILCVGPGFLQRKDFFSSFVGKLKRQREVKDTRAIEEAFVPVVKLSFEGIEIDLVFARVARNRVPEGMDLLREDWLHNKTEEQKSTKPYFVKILFCCHNINVLKTFSYFADLD
;
A
#
# COMPACT_ATOMS: atom_id res chain seq x y z
N MET A 1 19.14 -55.40 -63.75
CA MET A 1 18.92 -54.16 -62.98
C MET A 1 17.91 -54.45 -61.87
N CYS A 2 18.34 -54.38 -60.61
CA CYS A 2 17.44 -54.24 -59.46
C CYS A 2 16.56 -52.99 -59.61
N LEU A 3 15.36 -52.99 -59.02
CA LEU A 3 14.91 -51.98 -58.03
C LEU A 3 13.47 -52.26 -57.55
N PHE A 4 13.37 -52.60 -56.26
CA PHE A 4 12.37 -52.23 -55.25
C PHE A 4 10.87 -52.58 -55.40
N ARG A 5 10.46 -53.52 -54.54
CA ARG A 5 9.13 -53.58 -53.91
C ARG A 5 8.73 -52.22 -53.35
N HIS A 6 7.51 -51.76 -53.64
CA HIS A 6 6.80 -50.80 -52.80
C HIS A 6 5.45 -51.38 -52.39
N ARG A 7 5.37 -51.78 -51.11
CA ARG A 7 4.12 -52.00 -50.37
C ARG A 7 3.32 -50.69 -50.43
N ARG A 8 2.10 -50.71 -51.00
CA ARG A 8 1.11 -49.68 -50.65
C ARG A 8 0.63 -49.97 -49.23
N SER A 9 1.12 -49.18 -48.27
CA SER A 9 0.58 -49.12 -46.92
C SER A 9 -0.89 -48.72 -46.99
N LYS A 10 -1.79 -49.61 -46.53
CA LYS A 10 -3.17 -49.23 -46.27
C LYS A 10 -3.15 -48.26 -45.09
N ILE A 11 -3.40 -46.98 -45.35
CA ILE A 11 -3.62 -45.98 -44.31
C ILE A 11 -4.92 -46.39 -43.61
N ALA A 12 -4.83 -46.81 -42.35
CA ALA A 12 -6.00 -47.06 -41.53
C ALA A 12 -6.75 -45.74 -41.30
N PRO A 13 -8.10 -45.73 -41.34
CA PRO A 13 -8.85 -44.52 -41.06
C PRO A 13 -8.53 -44.03 -39.65
N SER A 14 -8.11 -42.78 -39.52
CA SER A 14 -7.89 -42.13 -38.23
C SER A 14 -9.22 -42.12 -37.46
N ARG A 15 -9.18 -42.54 -36.19
CA ARG A 15 -10.34 -42.42 -35.29
C ARG A 15 -10.75 -40.94 -35.24
N PRO A 16 -12.05 -40.61 -35.34
CA PRO A 16 -12.50 -39.24 -35.15
C PRO A 16 -12.08 -38.77 -33.76
N GLN A 17 -11.33 -37.66 -33.70
CA GLN A 17 -11.02 -36.99 -32.44
C GLN A 17 -12.34 -36.62 -31.76
N GLN A 18 -12.65 -37.29 -30.64
CA GLN A 18 -13.76 -36.87 -29.79
C GLN A 18 -13.43 -35.46 -29.30
N LYS A 19 -14.16 -34.46 -29.81
CA LYS A 19 -14.21 -33.14 -29.21
C LYS A 19 -14.81 -33.32 -27.82
N VAL A 20 -13.99 -33.20 -26.79
CA VAL A 20 -14.45 -33.10 -25.40
C VAL A 20 -15.10 -31.73 -25.28
N TYR A 21 -16.42 -31.67 -25.46
CA TYR A 21 -17.19 -30.47 -25.13
C TYR A 21 -17.20 -30.35 -23.61
N GLY A 22 -16.41 -29.42 -23.08
CA GLY A 22 -16.60 -28.96 -21.70
C GLY A 22 -18.00 -28.40 -21.52
N PRO A 23 -18.51 -28.32 -20.28
CA PRO A 23 -19.78 -27.64 -20.03
C PRO A 23 -19.73 -26.23 -20.64
N PRO A 24 -20.84 -25.74 -21.20
CA PRO A 24 -20.90 -24.38 -21.71
C PRO A 24 -20.51 -23.41 -20.58
N PRO A 25 -19.82 -22.29 -20.91
CA PRO A 25 -19.52 -21.28 -19.91
C PRO A 25 -20.83 -20.82 -19.25
N PRO A 26 -20.81 -20.58 -17.93
CA PRO A 26 -22.01 -20.17 -17.21
C PRO A 26 -22.57 -18.89 -17.81
N THR A 27 -23.89 -18.78 -17.79
CA THR A 27 -24.58 -17.56 -18.21
C THR A 27 -24.28 -16.43 -17.21
N ARG A 28 -24.38 -15.19 -17.67
CA ARG A 28 -24.18 -14.01 -16.81
C ARG A 28 -25.12 -13.99 -15.59
N GLU A 29 -26.30 -14.56 -15.72
CA GLU A 29 -27.28 -14.71 -14.64
C GLU A 29 -26.84 -15.75 -13.61
N GLU A 30 -26.31 -16.90 -14.03
CA GLU A 30 -25.74 -17.92 -13.15
C GLU A 30 -24.45 -17.44 -12.46
N GLU A 31 -23.63 -16.65 -13.15
CA GLU A 31 -22.45 -15.98 -12.56
C GLU A 31 -22.86 -14.97 -11.49
N CYS A 32 -23.89 -14.15 -11.75
CA CYS A 32 -24.41 -13.20 -10.77
C CYS A 32 -25.01 -13.91 -9.55
N ALA A 33 -25.77 -14.99 -9.74
CA ALA A 33 -26.35 -15.75 -8.64
C ALA A 33 -25.26 -16.33 -7.72
N LYS A 34 -24.23 -16.97 -8.30
CA LYS A 34 -23.09 -17.51 -7.55
C LYS A 34 -22.27 -16.41 -6.85
N ALA A 35 -22.12 -15.25 -7.48
CA ALA A 35 -21.45 -14.10 -6.86
C ALA A 35 -22.24 -13.59 -5.65
N ASN A 36 -23.57 -13.51 -5.73
CA ASN A 36 -24.42 -13.13 -4.61
C ASN A 36 -24.35 -14.14 -3.46
N ASP A 37 -24.42 -15.44 -3.76
CA ASP A 37 -24.27 -16.50 -2.75
C ASP A 37 -22.92 -16.39 -2.03
N LEU A 38 -21.83 -16.16 -2.79
CA LEU A 38 -20.51 -15.93 -2.22
C LEU A 38 -20.48 -14.68 -1.33
N ILE A 39 -21.09 -13.58 -1.76
CA ILE A 39 -21.17 -12.35 -0.96
C ILE A 39 -21.91 -12.58 0.36
N GLU A 40 -23.04 -13.29 0.34
CA GLU A 40 -23.81 -13.60 1.56
C GLU A 40 -23.01 -14.50 2.52
N ILE A 41 -22.29 -15.49 1.98
CA ILE A 41 -21.37 -16.33 2.78
C ILE A 41 -20.29 -15.45 3.42
N LEU A 42 -19.62 -14.60 2.64
CA LEU A 42 -18.57 -13.69 3.14
C LEU A 42 -19.10 -12.71 4.20
N LYS A 43 -20.33 -12.20 4.04
CA LYS A 43 -21.00 -11.38 5.06
C LYS A 43 -21.22 -12.17 6.35
N SER A 44 -21.66 -13.43 6.25
CA SER A 44 -21.88 -14.30 7.42
C SER A 44 -20.59 -14.59 8.21
N PHE A 45 -19.44 -14.59 7.53
CA PHE A 45 -18.12 -14.71 8.16
C PHE A 45 -17.57 -13.37 8.68
N GLY A 46 -18.32 -12.27 8.57
CA GLY A 46 -17.88 -10.96 9.04
C GLY A 46 -16.70 -10.39 8.23
N CYS A 47 -16.54 -10.80 6.97
CA CYS A 47 -15.43 -10.38 6.13
C CYS A 47 -15.52 -8.92 5.68
N PHE A 48 -16.69 -8.27 5.83
CA PHE A 48 -16.91 -6.88 5.45
C PHE A 48 -16.98 -5.97 6.67
N GLU A 49 -16.39 -4.79 6.58
CA GLU A 49 -16.55 -3.73 7.56
C GLU A 49 -17.90 -3.05 7.44
N SER A 50 -18.44 -2.62 8.57
CA SER A 50 -19.64 -1.78 8.57
C SER A 50 -19.32 -0.36 8.08
N ASN A 51 -20.33 0.33 7.53
CA ASN A 51 -20.21 1.75 7.17
C ASN A 51 -19.79 2.65 8.37
N VAL A 52 -20.05 2.22 9.60
CA VAL A 52 -19.63 2.93 10.81
C VAL A 52 -18.12 2.79 11.00
N GLU A 53 -17.59 1.57 10.90
CA GLU A 53 -16.15 1.29 10.99
C GLU A 53 -15.38 2.00 9.86
N LEU A 54 -15.89 1.96 8.63
CA LEU A 54 -15.27 2.66 7.49
C LEU A 54 -15.17 4.17 7.73
N ARG A 55 -16.25 4.82 8.18
CA ARG A 55 -16.24 6.26 8.51
C ARG A 55 -15.32 6.58 9.68
N HIS A 56 -15.23 5.69 10.66
CA HIS A 56 -14.30 5.84 11.79
C HIS A 56 -12.84 5.83 11.30
N ARG A 57 -12.50 4.89 10.42
CA ARG A 57 -11.17 4.79 9.80
C ARG A 57 -10.84 6.02 8.96
N GLU A 58 -11.79 6.50 8.15
CA GLU A 58 -11.63 7.75 7.40
C GLU A 58 -11.39 8.95 8.32
N HIS A 59 -12.13 9.05 9.41
CA HIS A 59 -11.96 10.11 10.41
C HIS A 59 -10.56 10.09 11.02
N VAL A 60 -10.09 8.92 11.45
CA VAL A 60 -8.75 8.75 12.02
C VAL A 60 -7.66 9.16 11.03
N VAL A 61 -7.76 8.74 9.76
CA VAL A 61 -6.79 9.13 8.72
C VAL A 61 -6.81 10.65 8.49
N GLN A 62 -7.98 11.29 8.46
CA GLN A 62 -8.09 12.75 8.33
C GLN A 62 -7.50 13.49 9.53
N ARG A 63 -7.70 12.97 10.74
CA ARG A 63 -7.13 13.55 11.96
C ARG A 63 -5.61 13.45 11.96
N LEU A 64 -5.06 12.28 11.60
CA LEU A 64 -3.61 12.08 11.42
C LEU A 64 -3.03 13.00 10.34
N GLN A 65 -3.72 13.16 9.20
CA GLN A 65 -3.31 14.07 8.13
C GLN A 65 -3.21 15.52 8.61
N SER A 66 -4.12 15.93 9.49
CA SER A 66 -4.11 17.26 10.11
C SER A 66 -2.92 17.42 11.06
N LEU A 67 -2.71 16.44 11.95
CA LEU A 67 -1.56 16.44 12.87
C LEU A 67 -0.22 16.46 12.14
N PHE A 68 -0.11 15.72 11.04
CA PHE A 68 1.08 15.73 10.20
C PHE A 68 1.32 17.10 9.56
N ARG A 69 0.30 17.74 8.99
CA ARG A 69 0.42 19.09 8.41
C ARG A 69 0.78 20.15 9.47
N GLU A 70 0.15 20.10 10.64
CA GLU A 70 0.48 20.98 11.77
C GLU A 70 1.95 20.82 12.19
N TRP A 71 2.42 19.57 12.32
CA TRP A 71 3.81 19.29 12.64
C TRP A 71 4.77 19.84 11.58
N LEU A 72 4.44 19.74 10.29
CA LEU A 72 5.26 20.30 9.22
C LEU A 72 5.37 21.82 9.33
N VAL A 73 4.29 22.51 9.70
CA VAL A 73 4.28 23.95 9.95
C VAL A 73 5.16 24.30 11.16
N GLU A 74 5.06 23.53 12.24
CA GLU A 74 5.91 23.68 13.44
C GLU A 74 7.40 23.52 13.07
N MET A 75 7.75 22.49 12.30
CA MET A 75 9.12 22.24 11.83
C MET A 75 9.66 23.38 10.95
N CYS A 76 8.83 23.98 10.10
CA CYS A 76 9.23 25.13 9.28
C CYS A 76 9.60 26.34 10.16
N ARG A 77 8.83 26.58 11.23
CA ARG A 77 9.04 27.69 12.16
C ARG A 77 10.29 27.47 13.02
N GLU A 78 10.49 26.25 13.51
CA GLU A 78 11.66 25.90 14.33
C GLU A 78 12.97 26.02 13.56
N LYS A 79 13.01 25.52 12.31
CA LYS A 79 14.21 25.56 11.47
C LYS A 79 14.43 26.90 10.77
N ASN A 80 13.48 27.83 10.89
CA ASN A 80 13.53 29.21 10.39
C ASN A 80 14.00 29.33 8.92
N PHE A 81 13.36 28.57 8.02
CA PHE A 81 13.71 28.61 6.60
C PHE A 81 13.12 29.87 5.91
N PRO A 82 13.95 30.81 5.41
CA PRO A 82 13.47 32.09 4.88
C PRO A 82 12.58 31.95 3.63
N ASP A 83 12.76 30.89 2.83
CA ASP A 83 12.06 30.69 1.55
C ASP A 83 10.82 29.76 1.65
N ILE A 84 10.55 29.22 2.84
CA ILE A 84 9.44 28.28 3.06
C ILE A 84 8.31 29.00 3.77
N ILE A 85 7.21 29.19 3.05
CA ILE A 85 5.95 29.65 3.64
C ILE A 85 5.34 28.45 4.36
N PRO A 86 5.25 28.44 5.70
CA PRO A 86 4.82 27.27 6.47
C PRO A 86 3.46 26.74 6.00
N GLU A 87 2.51 27.63 5.71
CA GLU A 87 1.16 27.30 5.29
C GLU A 87 1.10 26.62 3.90
N ARG A 88 2.20 26.70 3.14
CA ARG A 88 2.32 26.10 1.79
C ARG A 88 3.26 24.90 1.77
N VAL A 89 3.78 24.45 2.91
CA VAL A 89 4.67 23.28 2.99
C VAL A 89 3.96 22.00 2.51
N GLY A 90 2.64 21.92 2.77
CA GLY A 90 1.79 20.80 2.38
C GLY A 90 2.02 19.57 3.24
N GLY A 91 2.12 18.41 2.61
CA GLY A 91 2.30 17.11 3.24
C GLY A 91 1.11 16.19 3.01
N LYS A 92 1.37 14.92 2.75
CA LYS A 92 0.34 13.96 2.33
C LYS A 92 0.50 12.63 3.04
N LEU A 93 -0.58 12.14 3.62
CA LEU A 93 -0.73 10.76 4.07
C LEU A 93 -1.40 9.97 2.97
N VAL A 94 -0.83 8.82 2.64
CA VAL A 94 -1.40 7.91 1.65
C VAL A 94 -1.57 6.55 2.29
N PRO A 95 -2.81 6.16 2.63
CA PRO A 95 -3.10 4.80 2.99
C PRO A 95 -2.67 3.85 1.86
N PHE A 96 -2.04 2.74 2.20
CA PHE A 96 -1.68 1.68 1.27
C PHE A 96 -2.13 0.33 1.85
N GLY A 97 -1.77 -0.76 1.17
CA GLY A 97 -2.08 -2.10 1.65
C GLY A 97 -3.57 -2.47 1.56
N SER A 98 -4.00 -3.37 2.45
CA SER A 98 -5.31 -4.02 2.35
C SER A 98 -6.50 -3.08 2.54
N HIS A 99 -6.33 -2.06 3.38
CA HIS A 99 -7.33 -1.01 3.60
C HIS A 99 -7.57 -0.17 2.34
N HIS A 100 -6.51 0.24 1.65
CA HIS A 100 -6.62 1.02 0.41
C HIS A 100 -7.27 0.24 -0.74
N LEU A 101 -7.09 -1.09 -0.77
CA LEU A 101 -7.62 -1.96 -1.81
C LEU A 101 -9.06 -2.42 -1.57
N GLY A 102 -9.70 -1.99 -0.46
CA GLY A 102 -11.09 -2.36 -0.14
C GLY A 102 -11.29 -3.83 0.20
N VAL A 103 -10.22 -4.54 0.54
CA VAL A 103 -10.22 -5.96 0.91
C VAL A 103 -9.71 -6.18 2.34
N ALA A 104 -9.64 -5.12 3.14
CA ALA A 104 -9.32 -5.21 4.54
C ALA A 104 -10.44 -5.97 5.28
N SER A 105 -10.05 -7.02 5.98
CA SER A 105 -10.92 -7.65 6.95
C SER A 105 -11.17 -6.69 8.11
N LYS A 106 -12.29 -6.91 8.81
CA LYS A 106 -12.60 -6.21 10.06
C LYS A 106 -11.42 -6.29 11.04
N GLY A 107 -11.01 -5.14 11.58
CA GLY A 107 -9.93 -5.04 12.54
C GLY A 107 -8.51 -5.07 11.95
N ALA A 108 -8.35 -5.08 10.62
CA ALA A 108 -7.03 -5.00 9.99
C ALA A 108 -6.36 -3.64 10.21
N ASP A 109 -5.04 -3.62 10.35
CA ASP A 109 -4.26 -2.39 10.55
C ASP A 109 -4.39 -1.44 9.34
N ILE A 110 -4.23 -0.13 9.57
CA ILE A 110 -4.12 0.85 8.48
C ILE A 110 -2.65 1.15 8.23
N ASP A 111 -2.15 0.71 7.09
CA ASP A 111 -0.81 1.07 6.60
C ASP A 111 -0.85 2.46 5.95
N ILE A 112 -0.01 3.40 6.39
CA ILE A 112 0.00 4.79 5.87
C ILE A 112 1.43 5.26 5.55
N LEU A 113 1.61 5.77 4.33
CA LEU A 113 2.82 6.44 3.91
C LEU A 113 2.69 7.95 4.17
N CYS A 114 3.54 8.47 5.04
CA CYS A 114 3.71 9.89 5.30
C CYS A 114 4.71 10.51 4.32
N VAL A 115 4.25 11.40 3.44
CA VAL A 115 5.07 12.08 2.43
C VAL A 115 5.33 13.52 2.87
N GLY A 116 6.59 13.80 3.24
CA GLY A 116 7.06 15.11 3.64
C GLY A 116 8.01 15.78 2.64
N PRO A 117 8.33 17.08 2.84
CA PRO A 117 9.30 17.81 2.03
C PRO A 117 10.75 17.38 2.28
N GLY A 118 11.64 17.71 1.34
CA GLY A 118 13.02 17.23 1.29
C GLY A 118 13.94 17.75 2.40
N PHE A 119 13.61 18.90 3.00
CA PHE A 119 14.38 19.48 4.11
C PHE A 119 14.21 18.68 5.42
N LEU A 120 13.21 17.81 5.51
CA LEU A 120 13.04 16.94 6.66
C LEU A 120 14.06 15.82 6.65
N GLN A 121 14.55 15.54 7.85
CA GLN A 121 15.39 14.38 8.10
C GLN A 121 14.54 13.28 8.71
N ARG A 122 14.90 12.03 8.45
CA ARG A 122 14.20 10.86 9.00
C ARG A 122 14.10 10.94 10.53
N LYS A 123 15.19 11.35 11.20
CA LYS A 123 15.19 11.56 12.66
C LYS A 123 14.14 12.56 13.13
N ASP A 124 13.79 13.59 12.35
CA ASP A 124 12.77 14.57 12.74
C ASP A 124 11.40 13.88 12.84
N PHE A 125 11.10 12.95 11.92
CA PHE A 125 9.88 12.16 11.94
C PHE A 125 9.83 11.22 13.17
N PHE A 126 10.88 10.42 13.39
CA PHE A 126 10.89 9.43 14.48
C PHE A 126 11.05 10.05 15.88
N SER A 127 11.51 11.30 15.98
CA SER A 127 11.58 12.02 17.25
C SER A 127 10.44 13.01 17.42
N SER A 128 10.43 14.12 16.67
CA SER A 128 9.51 15.26 16.85
C SER A 128 8.06 14.88 16.51
N PHE A 129 7.82 14.23 15.38
CA PHE A 129 6.45 13.85 15.00
C PHE A 129 5.89 12.77 15.92
N VAL A 130 6.66 11.72 16.22
CA VAL A 130 6.28 10.70 17.22
C VAL A 130 6.01 11.35 18.58
N GLY A 131 6.81 12.33 18.99
CA GLY A 131 6.58 13.13 20.19
C GLY A 131 5.25 13.88 20.16
N LYS A 132 4.86 14.46 19.02
CA LYS A 132 3.55 15.13 18.85
C LYS A 132 2.39 14.14 18.91
N LEU A 133 2.54 12.95 18.31
CA LEU A 133 1.54 11.89 18.35
C LEU A 133 1.30 11.41 19.79
N LYS A 134 2.36 11.15 20.56
CA LYS A 134 2.28 10.74 21.98
C LYS A 134 1.59 11.76 22.90
N ARG A 135 1.44 13.03 22.49
CA ARG A 135 0.72 14.07 23.24
C ARG A 135 -0.79 14.07 22.98
N GLN A 136 -1.26 13.37 21.95
CA GLN A 136 -2.69 13.26 21.66
C GLN A 136 -3.33 12.26 22.62
N ARG A 137 -4.53 12.53 23.11
CA ARG A 137 -5.24 11.66 24.06
C ARG A 137 -5.76 10.38 23.39
N GLU A 138 -6.01 10.50 22.09
CA GLU A 138 -6.56 9.51 21.19
C GLU A 138 -5.52 8.46 20.79
N VAL A 139 -4.23 8.79 20.92
CA VAL A 139 -3.09 7.94 20.53
C VAL A 139 -2.58 7.13 21.72
N LYS A 140 -2.40 5.82 21.51
CA LYS A 140 -1.85 4.87 22.47
C LYS A 140 -0.78 4.00 21.81
N ASP A 141 -0.07 3.23 22.64
CA ASP A 141 0.82 2.14 22.22
C ASP A 141 1.85 2.51 21.13
N THR A 142 2.33 3.76 21.17
CA THR A 142 3.23 4.28 20.13
C THR A 142 4.65 3.72 20.27
N ARG A 143 5.12 3.03 19.22
CA ARG A 143 6.47 2.46 19.12
C ARG A 143 7.12 2.85 17.79
N ALA A 144 8.34 3.41 17.87
CA ALA A 144 9.20 3.64 16.71
C ALA A 144 10.15 2.47 16.53
N ILE A 145 10.26 1.96 15.30
CA ILE A 145 11.19 0.89 14.91
C ILE A 145 12.05 1.45 13.77
N GLU A 146 13.22 2.00 14.12
CA GLU A 146 14.11 2.68 13.16
C GLU A 146 15.11 1.73 12.48
N GLU A 147 15.48 0.63 13.16
CA GLU A 147 16.53 -0.30 12.70
C GLU A 147 16.04 -1.38 11.73
N ALA A 148 14.75 -1.36 11.36
CA ALA A 148 14.18 -2.30 10.39
C ALA A 148 14.55 -1.92 8.94
N PHE A 149 14.44 -2.88 8.02
CA PHE A 149 14.62 -2.63 6.59
C PHE A 149 13.76 -1.47 6.08
N VAL A 150 12.52 -1.38 6.60
CA VAL A 150 11.62 -0.25 6.43
C VAL A 150 11.34 0.35 7.81
N PRO A 151 11.92 1.52 8.13
CA PRO A 151 11.61 2.20 9.37
C PRO A 151 10.10 2.50 9.48
N VAL A 152 9.49 2.11 10.59
CA VAL A 152 8.04 2.20 10.81
C VAL A 152 7.72 2.70 12.22
N VAL A 153 6.68 3.51 12.34
CA VAL A 153 6.06 3.87 13.62
C VAL A 153 4.74 3.14 13.73
N LYS A 154 4.61 2.28 14.73
CA LYS A 154 3.36 1.58 15.07
C LYS A 154 2.65 2.35 16.17
N LEU A 155 1.34 2.50 16.09
CA LEU A 155 0.52 3.12 17.13
C LEU A 155 -0.93 2.65 17.05
N SER A 156 -1.66 2.85 18.15
CA SER A 156 -3.13 2.72 18.17
C SER A 156 -3.76 4.12 18.21
N PHE A 157 -4.69 4.43 17.31
CA PHE A 157 -5.42 5.70 17.27
C PHE A 157 -6.92 5.41 17.39
N GLU A 158 -7.55 5.84 18.48
CA GLU A 158 -8.97 5.54 18.78
C GLU A 158 -9.33 4.04 18.62
N GLY A 159 -8.39 3.16 19.00
CA GLY A 159 -8.54 1.70 18.94
C GLY A 159 -8.28 1.09 17.56
N ILE A 160 -7.80 1.85 16.59
CA ILE A 160 -7.33 1.37 15.29
C ILE A 160 -5.81 1.28 15.30
N GLU A 161 -5.27 0.11 14.97
CA GLU A 161 -3.83 -0.10 14.78
C GLU A 161 -3.36 0.53 13.45
N ILE A 162 -2.24 1.25 13.51
CA ILE A 162 -1.72 2.06 12.41
C ILE A 162 -0.21 1.90 12.30
N ASP A 163 0.23 1.59 11.09
CA ASP A 163 1.64 1.51 10.70
C ASP A 163 1.99 2.72 9.83
N LEU A 164 2.80 3.64 10.37
CA LEU A 164 3.26 4.84 9.68
C LEU A 164 4.67 4.65 9.13
N VAL A 165 4.82 4.74 7.82
CA VAL A 165 6.11 4.79 7.12
C VAL A 165 6.37 6.20 6.62
N PHE A 166 7.62 6.66 6.63
CA PHE A 166 7.96 8.02 6.17
C PHE A 166 8.79 8.02 4.89
N ALA A 167 8.40 8.90 3.96
CA ALA A 167 9.17 9.24 2.78
C ALA A 167 9.25 10.76 2.61
N ARG A 168 10.35 11.23 2.01
CA ARG A 168 10.54 12.64 1.64
C ARG A 168 10.65 12.79 0.13
N VAL A 169 10.11 13.88 -0.40
CA VAL A 169 10.28 14.26 -1.82
C VAL A 169 11.47 15.20 -1.99
N ALA A 170 12.08 15.23 -3.17
CA ALA A 170 13.19 16.15 -3.48
C ALA A 170 12.72 17.61 -3.72
N ARG A 171 11.73 18.09 -2.94
CA ARG A 171 11.15 19.44 -3.04
C ARG A 171 10.90 20.01 -1.65
N ASN A 172 10.95 21.34 -1.53
CA ASN A 172 10.70 22.03 -0.26
C ASN A 172 9.21 22.06 0.14
N ARG A 173 8.32 21.57 -0.72
CA ARG A 173 6.86 21.54 -0.51
C ARG A 173 6.28 20.28 -1.15
N VAL A 174 5.16 19.80 -0.60
CA VAL A 174 4.38 18.66 -1.11
C VAL A 174 2.99 19.15 -1.56
N PRO A 175 2.75 19.36 -2.86
CA PRO A 175 1.46 19.81 -3.38
C PRO A 175 0.33 18.79 -3.14
N GLU A 176 -0.91 19.25 -2.93
CA GLU A 176 -2.06 18.36 -2.67
C GLU A 176 -2.37 17.43 -3.85
N GLY A 177 -2.29 17.96 -5.08
CA GLY A 177 -2.47 17.22 -6.33
C GLY A 177 -1.25 16.41 -6.78
N MET A 178 -0.24 16.22 -5.92
CA MET A 178 0.94 15.42 -6.28
C MET A 178 0.53 13.96 -6.53
N ASP A 179 0.84 13.51 -7.74
CA ASP A 179 0.72 12.13 -8.19
C ASP A 179 2.00 11.37 -7.86
N LEU A 180 1.97 10.60 -6.78
CA LEU A 180 3.13 9.87 -6.26
C LEU A 180 3.60 8.74 -7.18
N LEU A 181 2.85 8.41 -8.24
CA LEU A 181 3.21 7.39 -9.23
C LEU A 181 4.21 7.88 -10.28
N ARG A 182 4.43 9.19 -10.42
CA ARG A 182 5.38 9.71 -11.40
C ARG A 182 6.83 9.63 -10.90
N GLU A 183 7.74 9.22 -11.78
CA GLU A 183 9.14 8.89 -11.44
C GLU A 183 10.00 10.11 -11.06
N ASP A 184 9.54 11.33 -11.33
CA ASP A 184 10.29 12.57 -11.18
C ASP A 184 10.36 13.08 -9.73
N TRP A 185 9.56 12.54 -8.80
CA TRP A 185 9.48 13.05 -7.42
C TRP A 185 10.60 12.56 -6.48
N LEU A 186 11.25 11.43 -6.82
CA LEU A 186 12.27 10.79 -5.97
C LEU A 186 13.72 11.07 -6.39
N HIS A 187 13.94 11.95 -7.37
CA HIS A 187 15.29 12.25 -7.85
C HIS A 187 15.97 13.34 -7.02
N ASN A 188 16.87 12.96 -6.10
CA ASN A 188 18.20 13.57 -5.97
C ASN A 188 19.07 12.76 -4.99
N LYS A 189 20.22 12.23 -5.45
CA LYS A 189 21.08 11.26 -4.77
C LYS A 189 21.80 11.81 -3.53
N THR A 190 21.70 11.11 -2.41
CA THR A 190 22.72 11.02 -1.34
C THR A 190 22.68 9.62 -0.73
N GLU A 191 23.83 9.06 -0.37
CA GLU A 191 24.00 7.67 0.09
C GLU A 191 23.10 7.28 1.29
N GLU A 192 22.66 8.25 2.11
CA GLU A 192 21.68 8.07 3.19
C GLU A 192 20.22 7.78 2.74
N GLN A 193 19.92 7.95 1.46
CA GLN A 193 18.58 7.69 0.90
C GLN A 193 18.33 6.21 0.59
N LYS A 194 19.33 5.33 0.79
CA LYS A 194 19.26 3.90 0.45
C LYS A 194 18.29 3.07 1.30
N SER A 195 17.87 3.55 2.47
CA SER A 195 16.95 2.82 3.36
C SER A 195 15.48 2.89 2.92
N THR A 196 15.10 3.84 2.06
CA THR A 196 13.79 3.81 1.39
C THR A 196 14.06 3.98 -0.09
N LYS A 197 14.53 2.90 -0.73
CA LYS A 197 14.87 2.90 -2.15
C LYS A 197 13.71 3.54 -2.93
N PRO A 198 13.96 4.33 -3.99
CA PRO A 198 12.88 4.87 -4.80
C PRO A 198 11.95 3.78 -5.36
N TYR A 199 12.52 2.61 -5.55
CA TYR A 199 11.84 1.36 -5.88
C TYR A 199 10.89 0.87 -4.79
N PHE A 200 11.09 1.17 -3.51
CA PHE A 200 10.22 0.73 -2.41
C PHE A 200 8.92 1.53 -2.35
N VAL A 201 8.98 2.85 -2.53
CA VAL A 201 7.77 3.66 -2.75
C VAL A 201 7.07 3.18 -4.03
N LYS A 202 7.83 2.93 -5.11
CA LYS A 202 7.29 2.33 -6.33
C LYS A 202 6.70 0.93 -6.11
N ILE A 203 7.24 0.09 -5.23
CA ILE A 203 6.71 -1.24 -4.90
C ILE A 203 5.42 -1.10 -4.07
N LEU A 204 5.38 -0.22 -3.06
CA LEU A 204 4.16 0.13 -2.32
C LEU A 204 3.03 0.57 -3.24
N PHE A 205 3.35 1.33 -4.29
CA PHE A 205 2.37 1.91 -5.20
C PHE A 205 2.07 1.08 -6.47
N CYS A 206 3.02 0.27 -6.97
CA CYS A 206 2.83 -0.54 -8.19
C CYS A 206 2.33 -1.95 -7.89
N CYS A 207 2.48 -2.47 -6.67
CA CYS A 207 1.94 -3.77 -6.31
C CYS A 207 0.42 -3.71 -6.14
N HIS A 208 -0.32 -3.99 -7.21
CA HIS A 208 -1.75 -4.35 -7.15
C HIS A 208 -1.98 -5.72 -6.45
N ASN A 209 -0.92 -6.39 -6.02
CA ASN A 209 -0.95 -7.74 -5.46
C ASN A 209 -0.51 -7.72 -3.99
N ILE A 210 -1.50 -7.84 -3.10
CA ILE A 210 -1.41 -7.75 -1.63
C ILE A 210 -0.37 -8.68 -1.01
N ASN A 211 -0.09 -9.81 -1.66
CA ASN A 211 0.84 -10.81 -1.16
C ASN A 211 2.31 -10.34 -1.25
N VAL A 212 2.65 -9.44 -2.17
CA VAL A 212 4.04 -8.97 -2.35
C VAL A 212 4.44 -8.00 -1.24
N LEU A 213 3.53 -7.13 -0.79
CA LEU A 213 3.80 -6.19 0.32
C LEU A 213 3.90 -6.92 1.67
N LYS A 214 3.02 -7.89 1.93
CA LYS A 214 3.15 -8.76 3.10
C LYS A 214 4.42 -9.59 3.07
N THR A 215 4.85 -10.08 1.90
CA THR A 215 6.10 -10.85 1.77
C THR A 215 7.33 -9.97 2.04
N PHE A 216 7.36 -8.71 1.60
CA PHE A 216 8.48 -7.80 1.91
C PHE A 216 8.52 -7.35 3.38
N SER A 217 7.36 -7.23 4.05
CA SER A 217 7.32 -7.00 5.50
C SER A 217 7.72 -8.25 6.28
N TYR A 218 7.28 -9.46 5.86
CA TYR A 218 7.65 -10.73 6.49
C TYR A 218 9.12 -11.13 6.28
N PHE A 219 9.73 -10.78 5.15
CA PHE A 219 11.17 -11.00 4.91
C PHE A 219 12.06 -9.99 5.65
N ALA A 220 11.51 -8.92 6.21
CA ALA A 220 12.26 -7.97 7.05
C ALA A 220 12.32 -8.40 8.54
N ASP A 221 11.59 -9.44 8.92
CA ASP A 221 11.60 -10.04 10.27
C ASP A 221 12.42 -11.36 10.34
N LEU A 222 13.12 -11.73 9.26
CA LEU A 222 14.01 -12.88 9.19
C LEU A 222 15.36 -12.46 8.59
N ASP A 223 16.16 -11.76 9.40
CA ASP A 223 17.61 -11.95 9.61
C ASP A 223 18.14 -10.89 10.60
#